data_AF-A0A2T4C1Z9-F1
#
_entry.id   AF-A0A2T4C1Z9-F1
#
_cell.length_a   1.000
_cell.length_b   1.000
_cell.length_c   1.000
_cell.angle_alpha   90.00
_cell.angle_beta   90.00
_cell.angle_gamma   90.00
#
_symmetry.space_group_name_H-M   'P 1'
#
loop_
_entity.id
_entity.type
_entity.pdbx_description
1 polymer ?
#
loop_
_entity_poly.entity_id
_entity_poly.type
_entity_poly.pdbx_seq_one_letter_code
_entity_poly.pdbx_strand_id
1 'polypeptide(L)'
;MAERDTKACMEDAASISDLVLIAERNLEVARRLDIIPLRRGSLTSLAAGSVYWPTSSGAHIPSDIELRVIHEASSRHDGHRQTLETLGVQEAPVHEVRSLILQKHATLGELTLTACKEHLHFLYLTHEYRRFDNELRLVCIIDQKLRLKRPRKEVVYLPGRTEFSPEQLLSQVEATDSGTLACSASFLNGALLEDPPSVTMVAHLGVATYPTWKRWLRDCLGVHEQLQLANPTGDDLSNEFAQISWSKPDIVLGLLANIWRSQHTAVSQKPELMRKIRNIQVPSGTSDLRPLWETYMPFKHLQRRCLEFMKPNEPFPFVDFGTEPSTDDLTRKWAFLYQDLGVSKNDDLGLLLDILSYIQEANPDGLSSHRCRDLARLYCEMEAACAASEEPESARDICRSFIQDIKGVAIPPIPGHGPRWVSLAQCSWDGPTSTTSKVSWRHVYEETLGCSPRELAILSKFFSHLCSLKSVE
;
A
#
# COMPACT_ATOMS: atom_id res chain seq x y z
N MET A 1 17.54 45.72 -80.62
CA MET A 1 18.63 46.18 -79.73
C MET A 1 18.20 47.54 -79.21
N ALA A 2 17.29 47.57 -78.24
CA ALA A 2 17.49 47.21 -76.83
C ALA A 2 18.32 48.28 -76.11
N GLU A 3 17.71 48.77 -75.02
CA GLU A 3 18.32 49.45 -73.88
C GLU A 3 18.83 50.86 -74.10
N ARG A 4 17.98 51.80 -73.66
CA ARG A 4 18.26 52.94 -72.75
C ARG A 4 17.33 54.10 -73.10
N ASP A 5 16.71 54.81 -72.18
CA ASP A 5 16.53 54.59 -70.76
C ASP A 5 15.62 55.74 -70.32
N THR A 6 14.62 55.40 -69.51
CA THR A 6 14.27 56.16 -68.31
C THR A 6 14.21 57.70 -68.41
N LYS A 7 13.12 58.23 -68.95
CA LYS A 7 12.50 59.47 -68.42
C LYS A 7 11.11 59.67 -68.99
N ALA A 8 10.16 59.96 -68.11
CA ALA A 8 8.75 60.26 -68.39
C ALA A 8 7.81 59.05 -68.50
N CYS A 9 7.72 58.25 -67.43
CA CYS A 9 6.46 57.64 -66.95
C CYS A 9 6.72 56.96 -65.60
N MET A 10 7.04 57.75 -64.57
CA MET A 10 7.07 57.30 -63.17
C MET A 10 6.63 58.46 -62.27
N GLU A 11 5.42 58.97 -62.50
CA GLU A 11 4.64 59.67 -61.48
C GLU A 11 3.46 58.76 -61.18
N ASP A 12 3.67 57.86 -60.21
CA ASP A 12 2.65 57.27 -59.33
C ASP A 12 3.36 56.32 -58.37
N ALA A 13 4.35 56.87 -57.64
CA ALA A 13 4.75 56.30 -56.36
C ALA A 13 4.02 57.12 -55.29
N ALA A 14 2.74 56.83 -55.08
CA ALA A 14 2.10 57.13 -53.81
C ALA A 14 3.09 56.68 -52.72
N SER A 15 3.53 57.63 -51.89
CA SER A 15 4.64 57.42 -50.96
C SER A 15 4.39 56.13 -50.19
N ILE A 16 5.40 55.25 -50.09
CA ILE A 16 5.29 54.02 -49.29
C ILE A 16 4.79 54.34 -47.87
N SER A 17 5.15 55.52 -47.35
CA SER A 17 4.62 56.05 -46.09
C SER A 17 3.10 56.28 -46.08
N ASP A 18 2.51 56.75 -47.18
CA ASP A 18 1.05 56.96 -47.29
C ASP A 18 0.30 55.63 -47.36
N LEU A 19 0.87 54.63 -48.05
CA LEU A 19 0.31 53.27 -48.08
C LEU A 19 0.39 52.59 -46.71
N VAL A 20 1.47 52.79 -45.97
CA VAL A 20 1.62 52.31 -44.58
C VAL A 20 0.62 52.99 -43.65
N LEU A 21 0.45 54.31 -43.74
CA LEU A 21 -0.53 55.06 -42.95
C LEU A 21 -1.98 54.64 -43.23
N ILE A 22 -2.32 54.38 -44.50
CA ILE A 22 -3.64 53.88 -44.88
C ILE A 22 -3.85 52.45 -44.35
N ALA A 23 -2.83 51.59 -44.43
CA ALA A 23 -2.90 50.23 -43.90
C ALA A 23 -3.06 50.22 -42.37
N GLU A 24 -2.31 51.06 -41.64
CA GLU A 24 -2.42 51.22 -40.18
C GLU A 24 -3.82 51.73 -39.77
N ARG A 25 -4.34 52.74 -40.49
CA ARG A 25 -5.68 53.27 -40.24
C ARG A 25 -6.77 52.25 -40.52
N ASN A 26 -6.65 51.46 -41.59
CA ASN A 26 -7.58 50.39 -41.92
C ASN A 26 -7.53 49.24 -40.91
N LEU A 27 -6.34 48.92 -40.38
CA LEU A 27 -6.17 47.93 -39.33
C LEU A 27 -6.84 48.38 -38.02
N GLU A 28 -6.71 49.66 -37.67
CA GLU A 28 -7.34 50.25 -36.49
C GLU A 28 -8.88 50.26 -36.59
N VAL A 29 -9.42 50.51 -37.79
CA VAL A 29 -10.86 50.35 -38.04
C VAL A 29 -11.27 48.88 -37.95
N ALA A 30 -10.53 47.96 -38.57
CA ALA A 30 -10.83 46.53 -38.53
C ALA A 30 -10.80 45.95 -37.11
N ARG A 31 -9.89 46.42 -36.24
CA ARG A 31 -9.85 46.05 -34.82
C ARG A 31 -11.12 46.40 -34.06
N ARG A 32 -11.84 47.46 -34.47
CA ARG A 32 -13.08 47.93 -33.84
C ARG A 32 -14.34 47.27 -34.36
N LEU A 33 -14.25 46.50 -35.45
CA LEU A 33 -15.38 45.77 -36.01
C LEU A 33 -15.54 44.41 -35.34
N ASP A 34 -16.79 43.98 -35.17
CA ASP A 34 -17.12 42.63 -34.70
C ASP A 34 -16.95 41.61 -35.82
N ILE A 35 -15.70 41.34 -36.20
CA ILE A 35 -15.35 40.46 -37.33
C ILE A 35 -14.67 39.16 -36.89
N ILE A 36 -14.30 39.02 -35.61
CA ILE A 36 -13.58 37.84 -35.12
C ILE A 36 -14.57 36.81 -34.57
N PRO A 37 -14.69 35.62 -35.18
CA PRO A 37 -15.58 34.58 -34.71
C PRO A 37 -15.02 33.87 -33.47
N LEU A 38 -15.75 33.95 -32.36
CA LEU A 38 -15.43 33.21 -31.15
C LEU A 38 -15.97 31.78 -31.22
N ARG A 39 -15.36 30.88 -30.45
CA ARG A 39 -15.77 29.46 -30.32
C ARG A 39 -17.25 29.30 -29.94
N ARG A 40 -17.82 30.25 -29.20
CA ARG A 40 -19.24 30.25 -28.78
C ARG A 40 -20.21 30.82 -29.83
N GLY A 41 -19.75 31.07 -31.05
CA GLY A 41 -20.57 31.53 -32.18
C GLY A 41 -20.83 33.04 -32.23
N SER A 42 -20.39 33.80 -31.24
CA SER A 42 -20.47 35.27 -31.24
C SER A 42 -19.30 35.88 -32.03
N LEU A 43 -19.56 37.00 -32.71
CA LEU A 43 -18.51 37.85 -33.27
C LEU A 43 -18.06 38.86 -32.21
N THR A 44 -16.76 39.16 -32.16
CA THR A 44 -16.19 40.16 -31.25
C THR A 44 -15.19 41.06 -31.98
N SER A 45 -15.07 42.28 -31.47
CA SER A 45 -13.99 43.22 -31.76
C SER A 45 -12.80 43.00 -30.82
N LEU A 46 -11.58 43.33 -31.28
CA LEU A 46 -10.37 43.40 -30.44
C LEU A 46 -10.37 44.60 -29.49
N ALA A 47 -11.17 45.63 -29.78
CA ALA A 47 -11.34 46.78 -28.89
C ALA A 47 -12.05 46.40 -27.58
N ALA A 48 -12.85 45.33 -27.58
CA ALA A 48 -13.42 44.77 -26.36
C ALA A 48 -12.36 44.11 -25.46
N GLY A 49 -11.17 43.80 -26.01
CA GLY A 49 -9.96 43.33 -25.34
C GLY A 49 -9.34 42.10 -26.03
N SER A 50 -8.35 41.48 -25.36
CA SER A 50 -7.56 40.36 -25.90
C SER A 50 -8.39 39.17 -26.38
N VAL A 51 -8.06 38.68 -27.58
CA VAL A 51 -8.64 37.47 -28.19
C VAL A 51 -7.51 36.47 -28.43
N TYR A 52 -7.79 35.20 -28.14
CA TYR A 52 -6.79 34.15 -28.08
C TYR A 52 -7.00 33.02 -29.08
N TRP A 53 -5.90 32.38 -29.48
CA TRP A 53 -5.92 31.14 -30.23
C TRP A 53 -6.53 29.97 -29.43
N PRO A 54 -7.10 28.94 -30.09
CA PRO A 54 -7.63 27.74 -29.45
C PRO A 54 -6.63 26.93 -28.63
N THR A 55 -5.33 27.15 -28.88
CA THR A 55 -4.23 26.44 -28.23
C THR A 55 -3.37 27.42 -27.42
N SER A 56 -2.75 26.90 -26.37
CA SER A 56 -1.74 27.56 -25.54
C SER A 56 -0.58 26.59 -25.32
N SER A 57 0.60 26.94 -25.86
CA SER A 57 1.80 26.10 -25.95
C SER A 57 1.52 24.71 -26.52
N GLY A 58 0.70 24.65 -27.58
CA GLY A 58 0.31 23.39 -28.24
C GLY A 58 -0.77 22.58 -27.52
N ALA A 59 -1.20 22.98 -26.31
CA ALA A 59 -2.32 22.36 -25.61
C ALA A 59 -3.64 23.08 -25.91
N HIS A 60 -4.73 22.33 -26.11
CA HIS A 60 -6.04 22.91 -26.39
C HIS A 60 -6.67 23.55 -25.14
N ILE A 61 -7.12 24.80 -25.24
CA ILE A 61 -7.77 25.51 -24.14
C ILE A 61 -9.18 24.91 -23.93
N PRO A 62 -9.51 24.42 -22.72
CA PRO A 62 -10.81 23.81 -22.45
C PRO A 62 -12.00 24.72 -22.74
N SER A 63 -13.09 24.16 -23.24
CA SER A 63 -14.21 24.91 -23.82
C SER A 63 -15.06 25.66 -22.79
N ASP A 64 -15.05 25.19 -21.55
CA ASP A 64 -15.79 25.78 -20.45
C ASP A 64 -15.02 26.93 -19.76
N ILE A 65 -13.75 27.16 -20.11
CA ILE A 65 -12.96 28.29 -19.60
C ILE A 65 -13.42 29.59 -20.27
N GLU A 66 -13.67 30.61 -19.46
CA GLU A 66 -14.21 31.90 -19.88
C GLU A 66 -13.12 32.80 -20.48
N LEU A 67 -12.54 32.36 -21.59
CA LEU A 67 -11.61 33.15 -22.42
C LEU A 67 -12.22 33.42 -23.79
N ARG A 68 -11.88 34.58 -24.37
CA ARG A 68 -12.26 34.92 -25.74
C ARG A 68 -11.38 34.16 -26.72
N VAL A 69 -11.76 32.91 -26.98
CA VAL A 69 -11.04 32.01 -27.87
C VAL A 69 -11.71 31.94 -29.24
N ILE A 70 -10.92 32.01 -30.30
CA ILE A 70 -11.39 31.94 -31.69
C ILE A 70 -11.98 30.56 -32.00
N HIS A 71 -12.93 30.52 -32.93
CA HIS A 71 -13.46 29.27 -33.47
C HIS A 71 -12.38 28.47 -34.24
N GLU A 72 -12.26 27.16 -33.99
CA GLU A 72 -11.19 26.31 -34.57
C GLU A 72 -11.19 26.27 -36.10
N ALA A 73 -12.34 26.44 -36.74
CA ALA A 73 -12.43 26.50 -38.19
C ALA A 73 -11.63 27.68 -38.79
N SER A 74 -11.50 28.78 -38.05
CA SER A 74 -10.80 29.99 -38.50
C SER A 74 -9.28 29.89 -38.43
N SER A 75 -8.74 28.88 -37.73
CA SER A 75 -7.30 28.63 -37.64
C SER A 75 -6.76 27.64 -38.67
N ARG A 76 -7.63 27.04 -39.51
CA ARG A 76 -7.24 26.00 -40.50
C ARG A 76 -6.75 26.56 -41.84
N HIS A 77 -6.99 27.84 -42.11
CA HIS A 77 -6.57 28.50 -43.35
C HIS A 77 -5.43 29.47 -43.06
N ASP A 78 -4.26 29.23 -43.64
CA ASP A 78 -3.03 30.00 -43.36
C ASP A 78 -3.21 31.51 -43.62
N GLY A 79 -3.93 31.89 -44.68
CA GLY A 79 -4.22 33.29 -44.99
C GLY A 79 -5.14 33.97 -43.94
N HIS A 80 -6.11 33.23 -43.39
CA HIS A 80 -6.94 33.74 -42.29
C HIS A 80 -6.15 33.85 -40.99
N ARG A 81 -5.26 32.89 -40.73
CA ARG A 81 -4.39 32.90 -39.56
C ARG A 81 -3.49 34.13 -39.56
N GLN A 82 -2.79 34.40 -40.66
CA GLN A 82 -1.90 35.57 -40.78
C GLN A 82 -2.66 36.90 -40.64
N THR A 83 -3.88 36.98 -41.18
CA THR A 83 -4.74 38.16 -41.03
C THR A 83 -5.14 38.39 -39.57
N LEU A 84 -5.53 37.33 -38.85
CA LEU A 84 -5.91 37.39 -37.44
C LEU A 84 -4.71 37.70 -36.52
N GLU A 85 -3.52 37.15 -36.82
CA GLU A 85 -2.27 37.52 -36.13
C GLU A 85 -1.97 39.01 -36.31
N THR A 86 -2.10 39.52 -37.55
CA THR A 86 -1.88 40.96 -37.86
C THR A 86 -2.90 41.85 -37.14
N LEU A 87 -4.15 41.39 -37.00
CA LEU A 87 -5.17 42.12 -36.24
C LEU A 87 -4.83 42.22 -34.76
N GLY A 88 -4.11 41.23 -34.19
CA GLY A 88 -3.64 41.23 -32.80
C GLY A 88 -4.11 40.02 -31.98
N VAL A 89 -4.54 38.95 -32.64
CA VAL A 89 -4.86 37.68 -31.97
C VAL A 89 -3.56 37.02 -31.53
N GLN A 90 -3.49 36.66 -30.26
CA GLN A 90 -2.29 36.11 -29.65
C GLN A 90 -2.55 34.75 -29.00
N GLU A 91 -1.48 34.06 -28.60
CA GLU A 91 -1.60 32.84 -27.81
C GLU A 91 -1.91 33.18 -26.35
N ALA A 92 -2.82 32.45 -25.72
CA ALA A 92 -3.13 32.69 -24.31
C ALA A 92 -1.93 32.31 -23.44
N PRO A 93 -1.56 33.11 -22.42
CA PRO A 93 -0.49 32.72 -21.50
C PRO A 93 -0.89 31.45 -20.72
N VAL A 94 -0.03 30.42 -20.77
CA VAL A 94 -0.30 29.12 -20.12
C VAL A 94 -0.68 29.28 -18.65
N HIS A 95 0.01 30.16 -17.92
CA HIS A 95 -0.23 30.39 -16.51
C HIS A 95 -1.62 30.98 -16.22
N GLU A 96 -2.18 31.78 -17.12
CA GLU A 96 -3.52 32.35 -17.00
C GLU A 96 -4.57 31.26 -17.15
N VAL A 97 -4.45 30.44 -18.21
CA VAL A 97 -5.36 29.30 -18.46
C VAL A 97 -5.32 28.29 -17.30
N ARG A 98 -4.11 27.93 -16.83
CA ARG A 98 -3.94 27.06 -15.66
C ARG A 98 -4.61 27.63 -14.43
N SER A 99 -4.45 28.92 -14.15
CA SER A 99 -5.04 29.58 -12.97
C SER A 99 -6.57 29.52 -13.02
N LEU A 100 -7.18 29.74 -14.19
CA LEU A 100 -8.63 29.63 -14.37
C LEU A 100 -9.14 28.19 -14.16
N ILE A 101 -8.44 27.19 -14.69
CA ILE A 101 -8.76 25.77 -14.47
C ILE A 101 -8.70 25.44 -12.97
N LEU A 102 -7.61 25.82 -12.29
CA LEU A 102 -7.44 25.54 -10.86
C LEU A 102 -8.47 26.25 -10.00
N GLN A 103 -8.84 27.48 -10.35
CA GLN A 103 -9.92 28.21 -9.68
C GLN A 103 -11.26 27.47 -9.82
N LYS A 104 -11.57 26.95 -11.01
CA LYS A 104 -12.76 26.12 -11.22
C LYS A 104 -12.75 24.85 -10.37
N HIS A 105 -11.61 24.17 -10.23
CA HIS A 105 -11.52 22.99 -9.36
C HIS A 105 -11.58 23.35 -7.85
N ALA A 106 -11.18 24.57 -7.48
CA ALA A 106 -11.27 25.06 -6.11
C ALA A 106 -12.73 25.34 -5.70
N THR A 107 -13.52 25.92 -6.60
CA THR A 107 -14.97 26.10 -6.44
C THR A 107 -15.68 24.77 -6.72
N LEU A 108 -16.26 24.13 -5.69
CA LEU A 108 -17.01 22.87 -5.82
C LEU A 108 -18.33 23.10 -6.61
N GLY A 109 -18.23 23.32 -7.91
CA GLY A 109 -19.35 23.45 -8.85
C GLY A 109 -19.60 22.16 -9.65
N GLU A 110 -20.61 22.20 -10.51
CA GLU A 110 -20.91 21.12 -11.46
C GLU A 110 -19.81 21.05 -12.53
N LEU A 111 -18.85 20.13 -12.35
CA LEU A 111 -17.87 19.80 -13.37
C LEU A 111 -18.37 18.61 -14.19
N THR A 112 -18.50 18.76 -15.51
CA THR A 112 -18.87 17.66 -16.39
C THR A 112 -17.67 16.75 -16.64
N LEU A 113 -17.92 15.49 -17.04
CA LEU A 113 -16.87 14.54 -17.39
C LEU A 113 -15.97 15.05 -18.53
N THR A 114 -16.57 15.66 -19.55
CA THR A 114 -15.85 16.25 -20.69
C THR A 114 -14.97 17.42 -20.24
N ALA A 115 -15.50 18.36 -19.46
CA ALA A 115 -14.72 19.49 -18.95
C ALA A 115 -13.57 19.02 -18.05
N CYS A 116 -13.84 18.04 -17.17
CA CYS A 116 -12.80 17.43 -16.34
C CYS A 116 -11.69 16.81 -17.21
N LYS A 117 -12.04 16.08 -18.27
CA LYS A 117 -11.06 15.48 -19.19
C LYS A 117 -10.20 16.54 -19.86
N GLU A 118 -10.83 17.58 -20.44
CA GLU A 118 -10.13 18.70 -21.09
C GLU A 118 -9.19 19.42 -20.12
N HIS A 119 -9.66 19.71 -18.90
CA HIS A 119 -8.84 20.32 -17.84
C HIS A 119 -7.60 19.48 -17.52
N LEU A 120 -7.77 18.18 -17.27
CA LEU A 120 -6.65 17.32 -16.91
C LEU A 120 -5.67 17.15 -18.09
N HIS A 121 -6.17 17.07 -19.33
CA HIS A 121 -5.32 17.05 -20.53
C HIS A 121 -4.48 18.33 -20.64
N PHE A 122 -5.09 19.51 -20.48
CA PHE A 122 -4.37 20.77 -20.51
C PHE A 122 -3.33 20.86 -19.39
N LEU A 123 -3.70 20.51 -18.15
CA LEU A 123 -2.78 20.51 -17.01
C LEU A 123 -1.63 19.52 -17.16
N TYR A 124 -1.87 18.39 -17.84
CA TYR A 124 -0.85 17.41 -18.18
C TYR A 124 0.06 17.91 -19.28
N LEU A 125 -0.45 18.41 -20.41
CA LEU A 125 0.36 18.91 -21.53
C LEU A 125 1.17 20.17 -21.17
N THR A 126 0.74 20.90 -20.15
CA THR A 126 1.44 22.07 -19.61
C THR A 126 2.16 21.77 -18.30
N HIS A 127 2.54 20.51 -18.06
CA HIS A 127 3.18 20.07 -16.81
C HIS A 127 4.44 20.87 -16.47
N GLU A 128 5.25 21.23 -17.46
CA GLU A 128 6.51 21.97 -17.29
C GLU A 128 6.31 23.40 -16.77
N TYR A 129 5.09 23.95 -16.92
CA TYR A 129 4.73 25.30 -16.48
C TYR A 129 4.21 25.34 -15.03
N ARG A 130 4.37 24.24 -14.28
CA ARG A 130 4.00 24.20 -12.85
C ARG A 130 4.84 25.18 -12.04
N ARG A 131 4.17 25.91 -11.15
CA ARG A 131 4.85 26.86 -10.26
C ARG A 131 5.36 26.21 -8.97
N PHE A 132 4.63 25.20 -8.46
CA PHE A 132 4.95 24.52 -7.20
C PHE A 132 4.29 23.14 -7.15
N ASP A 133 4.88 22.21 -6.38
CA ASP A 133 4.45 20.80 -6.30
C ASP A 133 3.02 20.60 -5.78
N ASN A 134 2.47 21.61 -5.10
CA ASN A 134 1.14 21.57 -4.49
C ASN A 134 0.06 22.27 -5.31
N GLU A 135 0.37 22.74 -6.52
CA GLU A 135 -0.58 23.46 -7.40
C GLU A 135 -1.83 22.62 -7.67
N LEU A 136 -1.66 21.30 -7.84
CA LEU A 136 -2.74 20.39 -8.18
C LEU A 136 -3.53 19.88 -6.96
N ARG A 137 -3.28 20.39 -5.75
CA ARG A 137 -3.91 19.89 -4.51
C ARG A 137 -5.44 19.96 -4.53
N LEU A 138 -5.98 20.99 -5.18
CA LEU A 138 -7.41 21.24 -5.24
C LEU A 138 -8.05 20.65 -6.50
N VAL A 139 -7.27 20.04 -7.40
CA VAL A 139 -7.81 19.42 -8.60
C VAL A 139 -8.71 18.26 -8.22
N CYS A 140 -9.92 18.31 -8.74
CA CYS A 140 -10.92 17.28 -8.58
C CYS A 140 -10.95 16.39 -9.84
N ILE A 141 -11.31 15.13 -9.66
CA ILE A 141 -11.57 14.16 -10.72
C ILE A 141 -12.97 13.58 -10.55
N ILE A 142 -13.50 13.00 -11.62
CA ILE A 142 -14.80 12.30 -11.58
C ILE A 142 -14.53 10.80 -11.48
N ASP A 143 -15.16 10.15 -10.49
CA ASP A 143 -15.06 8.72 -10.28
C ASP A 143 -16.01 7.92 -11.21
N GLN A 144 -15.95 6.58 -11.16
CA GLN A 144 -16.81 5.73 -11.98
C GLN A 144 -18.31 5.84 -11.64
N LYS A 145 -18.65 6.40 -10.47
CA LYS A 145 -20.03 6.68 -10.02
C LYS A 145 -20.45 8.12 -10.33
N LEU A 146 -19.69 8.83 -11.20
CA LEU A 146 -19.91 10.22 -11.59
C LEU A 146 -19.86 11.22 -10.41
N ARG A 147 -19.14 10.88 -9.35
CA ARG A 147 -18.96 11.75 -8.18
C ARG A 147 -17.64 12.51 -8.30
N LEU A 148 -17.67 13.78 -7.90
CA LEU A 148 -16.49 14.62 -7.84
C LEU A 148 -15.65 14.25 -6.61
N LYS A 149 -14.37 13.94 -6.82
CA LYS A 149 -13.42 13.48 -5.80
C LYS A 149 -12.13 14.28 -5.86
N ARG A 150 -11.48 14.49 -4.71
CA ARG A 150 -10.16 15.13 -4.63
C ARG A 150 -9.08 14.09 -4.32
N PRO A 151 -8.26 13.63 -5.28
CA PRO A 151 -7.37 12.49 -5.06
C PRO A 151 -6.29 12.73 -4.01
N ARG A 152 -5.91 14.00 -3.75
CA ARG A 152 -4.99 14.34 -2.64
C ARG A 152 -5.63 14.33 -1.24
N LYS A 153 -6.95 14.14 -1.15
CA LYS A 153 -7.70 14.10 0.13
C LYS A 153 -8.49 12.81 0.30
N GLU A 154 -8.97 12.26 -0.80
CA GLU A 154 -9.80 11.06 -0.87
C GLU A 154 -9.08 10.01 -1.69
N VAL A 155 -9.17 8.76 -1.26
CA VAL A 155 -8.55 7.65 -1.98
C VAL A 155 -9.33 7.38 -3.27
N VAL A 156 -8.66 7.51 -4.41
CA VAL A 156 -9.19 7.12 -5.72
C VAL A 156 -8.20 6.21 -6.39
N TYR A 157 -8.67 5.05 -6.85
CA TYR A 157 -7.84 4.02 -7.47
C TYR A 157 -7.89 4.12 -9.01
N LEU A 158 -6.81 3.69 -9.67
CA LEU A 158 -6.86 3.40 -11.10
C LEU A 158 -7.65 2.10 -11.33
N PRO A 159 -8.52 2.06 -12.37
CA PRO A 159 -9.15 0.82 -12.78
C PRO A 159 -8.09 -0.18 -13.29
N GLY A 160 -8.33 -1.46 -13.01
CA GLY A 160 -7.36 -2.53 -13.26
C GLY A 160 -7.97 -3.92 -13.15
N ARG A 161 -7.37 -4.88 -13.86
CA ARG A 161 -7.79 -6.30 -13.87
C ARG A 161 -6.62 -7.24 -13.60
N THR A 162 -5.64 -6.77 -12.85
CA THR A 162 -4.53 -7.62 -12.40
C THR A 162 -4.93 -8.32 -11.10
N GLU A 163 -4.29 -9.44 -10.80
CA GLU A 163 -4.60 -10.31 -9.65
C GLU A 163 -4.75 -9.54 -8.32
N PHE A 164 -3.90 -8.53 -8.09
CA PHE A 164 -3.93 -7.67 -6.89
C PHE A 164 -4.37 -6.22 -7.19
N SER A 165 -5.08 -5.99 -8.29
CA SER A 165 -5.67 -4.67 -8.56
C SER A 165 -6.82 -4.39 -7.58
N PRO A 166 -6.96 -3.15 -7.08
CA PRO A 166 -8.04 -2.82 -6.15
C PRO A 166 -9.43 -3.12 -6.71
N GLU A 167 -9.65 -2.94 -8.01
CA GLU A 167 -10.94 -3.20 -8.66
C GLU A 167 -11.28 -4.69 -8.67
N GLN A 168 -10.32 -5.56 -9.02
CA GLN A 168 -10.53 -7.01 -8.98
C GLN A 168 -10.71 -7.54 -7.56
N LEU A 169 -9.96 -7.03 -6.58
CA LEU A 169 -10.06 -7.47 -5.19
C LEU A 169 -11.41 -7.09 -4.58
N LEU A 170 -11.85 -5.84 -4.77
CA LEU A 170 -13.05 -5.31 -4.12
C LEU A 170 -14.33 -5.75 -4.82
N SER A 171 -14.34 -5.88 -6.15
CA SER A 171 -15.51 -6.38 -6.89
C SER A 171 -15.93 -7.80 -6.47
N GLN A 172 -14.97 -8.65 -6.11
CA GLN A 172 -15.27 -10.00 -5.66
C GLN A 172 -15.83 -10.05 -4.21
N VAL A 173 -15.57 -9.03 -3.39
CA VAL A 173 -16.09 -8.94 -2.01
C VAL A 173 -17.51 -8.36 -2.00
N GLU A 174 -17.78 -7.37 -2.84
CA GLU A 174 -19.14 -6.82 -3.01
C GLU A 174 -20.16 -7.88 -3.50
N ALA A 175 -19.71 -8.90 -4.24
CA ALA A 175 -20.56 -9.98 -4.71
C ALA A 175 -20.90 -11.03 -3.63
N THR A 176 -20.16 -11.06 -2.51
CA THR A 176 -20.30 -12.11 -1.48
C THR A 176 -21.06 -11.64 -0.24
N ASP A 177 -21.04 -10.36 0.10
CA ASP A 177 -21.67 -9.82 1.32
C ASP A 177 -22.91 -8.96 1.04
N SER A 178 -24.11 -9.48 1.34
CA SER A 178 -25.40 -8.74 1.26
C SER A 178 -25.77 -7.95 2.54
N GLY A 179 -24.82 -7.58 3.42
CA GLY A 179 -25.20 -6.96 4.70
C GLY A 179 -24.20 -6.13 5.49
N THR A 180 -22.89 -6.15 5.19
CA THR A 180 -21.88 -5.49 6.03
C THR A 180 -21.12 -4.42 5.25
N LEU A 181 -21.15 -3.18 5.75
CA LEU A 181 -20.40 -1.98 5.32
C LEU A 181 -19.67 -2.13 3.97
N ALA A 182 -20.41 -2.06 2.86
CA ALA A 182 -19.83 -2.07 1.53
C ALA A 182 -18.80 -0.94 1.43
N CYS A 183 -17.51 -1.28 1.37
CA CYS A 183 -16.47 -0.29 1.20
C CYS A 183 -16.65 0.32 -0.20
N SER A 184 -17.23 1.52 -0.26
CA SER A 184 -17.45 2.23 -1.52
C SER A 184 -16.14 2.83 -2.03
N ALA A 185 -15.19 1.96 -2.41
CA ALA A 185 -13.98 2.39 -3.10
C ALA A 185 -14.35 3.20 -4.36
N SER A 186 -13.57 4.25 -4.59
CA SER A 186 -13.73 5.13 -5.73
C SER A 186 -12.64 4.80 -6.74
N PHE A 187 -13.02 4.55 -7.98
CA PHE A 187 -12.14 4.30 -9.10
C PHE A 187 -12.23 5.47 -10.09
N LEU A 188 -11.12 5.80 -10.72
CA LEU A 188 -11.08 6.81 -11.76
C LEU A 188 -12.03 6.41 -12.90
N ASN A 189 -12.84 7.36 -13.39
CA ASN A 189 -13.73 7.12 -14.52
C ASN A 189 -12.92 6.71 -15.77
N GLY A 190 -13.29 5.60 -16.41
CA GLY A 190 -12.59 5.06 -17.58
C GLY A 190 -12.46 6.04 -18.75
N ALA A 191 -13.44 6.93 -18.95
CA ALA A 191 -13.41 7.94 -20.01
C ALA A 191 -12.23 8.93 -19.88
N LEU A 192 -11.69 9.11 -18.66
CA LEU A 192 -10.49 9.94 -18.40
C LEU A 192 -9.19 9.24 -18.80
N LEU A 193 -9.23 7.93 -19.07
CA LEU A 193 -8.10 7.13 -19.55
C LEU A 193 -8.16 6.86 -21.06
N GLU A 194 -9.32 7.04 -21.68
CA GLU A 194 -9.50 6.99 -23.13
C GLU A 194 -8.79 8.17 -23.79
N ASP A 195 -8.17 7.94 -24.95
CA ASP A 195 -7.44 8.94 -25.73
C ASP A 195 -6.44 9.77 -24.90
N PRO A 196 -5.44 9.12 -24.26
CA PRO A 196 -4.49 9.83 -23.42
C PRO A 196 -3.74 10.90 -24.22
N PRO A 197 -3.50 12.08 -23.64
CA PRO A 197 -2.82 13.17 -24.32
C PRO A 197 -1.42 12.72 -24.77
N SER A 198 -1.17 12.78 -26.08
CA SER A 198 0.11 12.41 -26.67
C SER A 198 1.03 13.62 -26.70
N VAL A 199 2.20 13.49 -26.08
CA VAL A 199 3.23 14.53 -26.10
C VAL A 199 4.00 14.39 -27.41
N THR A 200 3.87 15.36 -28.31
CA THR A 200 4.69 15.40 -29.53
C THR A 200 6.10 15.89 -29.18
N MET A 201 7.12 15.12 -29.58
CA MET A 201 8.54 15.43 -29.29
C MET A 201 8.99 16.83 -29.73
N VAL A 202 8.30 17.44 -30.70
CA VAL A 202 8.63 18.76 -31.25
C VAL A 202 8.40 19.90 -30.25
N ALA A 203 7.49 19.74 -29.28
CA ALA A 203 7.17 20.78 -28.30
C ALA A 203 8.13 20.84 -27.09
N HIS A 204 8.91 19.78 -26.84
CA HIS A 204 9.71 19.63 -25.61
C HIS A 204 11.15 19.19 -25.91
N LEU A 205 11.79 19.84 -26.89
CA LEU A 205 13.23 19.74 -27.19
C LEU A 205 14.07 20.15 -25.95
N GLY A 206 14.21 19.26 -24.97
CA GLY A 206 15.05 19.50 -23.80
C GLY A 206 14.74 18.69 -22.53
N VAL A 207 13.57 18.05 -22.41
CA VAL A 207 13.19 17.34 -21.16
C VAL A 207 13.29 15.83 -21.34
N ALA A 208 14.32 15.23 -20.76
CA ALA A 208 14.64 13.81 -20.90
C ALA A 208 13.61 12.84 -20.27
N THR A 209 12.64 13.33 -19.48
CA THR A 209 11.67 12.47 -18.76
C THR A 209 10.32 13.15 -18.53
N TYR A 210 9.50 13.29 -19.57
CA TYR A 210 8.10 13.65 -19.40
C TYR A 210 7.33 12.47 -18.76
N PRO A 211 6.56 12.65 -17.67
CA PRO A 211 5.82 11.55 -17.07
C PRO A 211 4.74 11.04 -18.01
N THR A 212 4.55 9.73 -18.10
CA THR A 212 3.39 9.17 -18.83
C THR A 212 2.08 9.60 -18.17
N TRP A 213 0.98 9.61 -18.92
CA TRP A 213 -0.34 10.00 -18.40
C TRP A 213 -0.70 9.30 -17.07
N LYS A 214 -0.58 7.97 -17.01
CA LYS A 214 -0.83 7.20 -15.78
C LYS A 214 0.11 7.58 -14.64
N ARG A 215 1.41 7.77 -14.94
CA ARG A 215 2.40 8.18 -13.95
C ARG A 215 2.11 9.57 -13.41
N TRP A 216 1.67 10.49 -14.26
CA TRP A 216 1.28 11.84 -13.86
C TRP A 216 0.03 11.84 -12.97
N LEU A 217 -1.00 11.04 -13.31
CA LEU A 217 -2.18 10.87 -12.44
C LEU A 217 -1.79 10.35 -11.05
N ARG A 218 -0.86 9.39 -10.99
CA ARG A 218 -0.37 8.83 -9.74
C ARG A 218 0.48 9.82 -8.95
N ASP A 219 1.59 10.25 -9.53
CA ASP A 219 2.63 11.01 -8.84
C ASP A 219 2.20 12.47 -8.58
N CYS A 220 1.33 13.03 -9.42
CA CYS A 220 0.97 14.45 -9.35
C CYS A 220 -0.42 14.71 -8.78
N LEU A 221 -1.43 13.94 -9.17
CA LEU A 221 -2.79 14.11 -8.62
C LEU A 221 -3.00 13.30 -7.34
N GLY A 222 -2.29 12.20 -7.14
CA GLY A 222 -2.49 11.31 -5.98
C GLY A 222 -3.49 10.18 -6.26
N VAL A 223 -3.64 9.74 -7.51
CA VAL A 223 -4.46 8.56 -7.84
C VAL A 223 -3.65 7.29 -7.53
N HIS A 224 -4.25 6.33 -6.85
CA HIS A 224 -3.54 5.13 -6.38
C HIS A 224 -3.63 3.98 -7.37
N GLU A 225 -2.49 3.39 -7.73
CA GLU A 225 -2.45 2.18 -8.58
C GLU A 225 -2.59 0.89 -7.77
N GLN A 226 -2.17 0.92 -6.50
CA GLN A 226 -2.21 -0.19 -5.57
C GLN A 226 -3.09 0.15 -4.37
N LEU A 227 -3.63 -0.89 -3.74
CA LEU A 227 -4.42 -0.77 -2.52
C LEU A 227 -3.58 -0.10 -1.42
N GLN A 228 -4.19 0.80 -0.66
CA GLN A 228 -3.50 1.44 0.45
C GLN A 228 -3.53 0.54 1.68
N LEU A 229 -2.39 0.37 2.37
CA LEU A 229 -2.36 -0.32 3.67
C LEU A 229 -2.94 0.55 4.78
N ALA A 230 -2.64 1.85 4.73
CA ALA A 230 -3.04 2.81 5.74
C ALA A 230 -4.26 3.63 5.30
N ASN A 231 -5.09 4.04 6.24
CA ASN A 231 -6.11 5.05 6.00
C ASN A 231 -5.47 6.44 5.74
N PRO A 232 -6.24 7.46 5.30
CA PRO A 232 -5.68 8.79 4.99
C PRO A 232 -5.03 9.52 6.17
N THR A 233 -5.45 9.26 7.42
CA THR A 233 -4.77 9.79 8.62
C THR A 233 -3.46 9.02 8.89
N GLY A 234 -3.46 7.76 8.48
CA GLY A 234 -2.42 6.76 8.56
C GLY A 234 -2.20 6.21 9.96
N ASP A 235 -3.23 6.26 10.81
CA ASP A 235 -3.22 5.69 12.16
C ASP A 235 -3.93 4.31 12.21
N ASP A 236 -4.59 3.94 11.11
CA ASP A 236 -5.31 2.68 10.98
C ASP A 236 -5.07 2.03 9.61
N LEU A 237 -5.44 0.76 9.51
CA LEU A 237 -5.56 0.07 8.24
C LEU A 237 -6.61 0.78 7.37
N SER A 238 -6.40 0.79 6.05
CA SER A 238 -7.44 1.25 5.14
C SER A 238 -8.67 0.35 5.26
N ASN A 239 -9.87 0.92 5.08
CA ASN A 239 -11.11 0.17 5.17
C ASN A 239 -11.15 -0.94 4.10
N GLU A 240 -10.63 -0.64 2.91
CA GLU A 240 -10.51 -1.59 1.81
C GLU A 240 -9.61 -2.77 2.17
N PHE A 241 -8.43 -2.52 2.73
CA PHE A 241 -7.49 -3.58 3.12
C PHE A 241 -8.05 -4.40 4.28
N ALA A 242 -8.61 -3.74 5.30
CA ALA A 242 -9.23 -4.41 6.44
C ALA A 242 -10.36 -5.36 5.99
N GLN A 243 -11.21 -4.92 5.06
CA GLN A 243 -12.30 -5.74 4.53
C GLN A 243 -11.78 -6.97 3.77
N ILE A 244 -10.74 -6.81 2.94
CA ILE A 244 -10.13 -7.94 2.23
C ILE A 244 -9.48 -8.90 3.23
N SER A 245 -8.79 -8.38 4.25
CA SER A 245 -8.14 -9.21 5.25
C SER A 245 -9.10 -10.08 6.05
N TRP A 246 -10.32 -9.58 6.27
CA TRP A 246 -11.39 -10.31 6.95
C TRP A 246 -12.09 -11.31 6.03
N SER A 247 -12.42 -10.91 4.81
CA SER A 247 -13.22 -11.73 3.88
C SER A 247 -12.44 -12.84 3.19
N LYS A 248 -11.14 -12.64 2.94
CA LYS A 248 -10.29 -13.57 2.17
C LYS A 248 -8.89 -13.67 2.76
N PRO A 249 -8.73 -14.30 3.93
CA PRO A 249 -7.43 -14.44 4.58
C PRO A 249 -6.37 -15.14 3.69
N ASP A 250 -6.79 -16.06 2.81
CA ASP A 250 -5.90 -16.83 1.93
C ASP A 250 -5.06 -15.97 0.96
N ILE A 251 -5.60 -14.84 0.50
CA ILE A 251 -4.90 -13.95 -0.45
C ILE A 251 -4.09 -12.84 0.24
N VAL A 252 -4.25 -12.67 1.56
CA VAL A 252 -3.69 -11.55 2.31
C VAL A 252 -2.18 -11.53 2.28
N LEU A 253 -1.54 -12.69 2.40
CA LEU A 253 -0.07 -12.79 2.34
C LEU A 253 0.46 -12.34 0.97
N GLY A 254 -0.16 -12.82 -0.12
CA GLY A 254 0.19 -12.42 -1.47
C GLY A 254 -0.01 -10.91 -1.70
N LEU A 255 -1.13 -10.38 -1.21
CA LEU A 255 -1.45 -8.96 -1.27
C LEU A 255 -0.44 -8.11 -0.48
N LEU A 256 -0.12 -8.51 0.76
CA LEU A 256 0.88 -7.87 1.59
C LEU A 256 2.23 -7.84 0.88
N ALA A 257 2.71 -8.97 0.33
CA ALA A 257 3.98 -9.00 -0.40
C ALA A 257 4.01 -8.06 -1.61
N ASN A 258 2.88 -7.90 -2.31
CA ASN A 258 2.78 -6.98 -3.44
C ASN A 258 2.82 -5.50 -3.01
N ILE A 259 2.13 -5.16 -1.92
CA ILE A 259 2.03 -3.77 -1.43
C ILE A 259 3.27 -3.35 -0.62
N TRP A 260 3.89 -4.29 0.11
CA TRP A 260 5.02 -4.00 1.00
C TRP A 260 6.20 -3.38 0.24
N ARG A 261 6.43 -3.82 -1.00
CA ARG A 261 7.49 -3.31 -1.88
C ARG A 261 7.44 -1.80 -2.09
N SER A 262 6.25 -1.21 -2.07
CA SER A 262 6.06 0.23 -2.31
C SER A 262 5.74 1.03 -1.05
N GLN A 263 5.04 0.44 -0.07
CA GLN A 263 4.52 1.18 1.09
C GLN A 263 5.30 0.94 2.39
N HIS A 264 6.24 -0.01 2.43
CA HIS A 264 7.02 -0.34 3.64
C HIS A 264 7.62 0.90 4.32
N THR A 265 8.28 1.79 3.57
CA THR A 265 8.96 2.97 4.16
C THR A 265 8.01 3.92 4.87
N ALA A 266 6.80 4.12 4.34
CA ALA A 266 5.78 4.98 4.92
C ALA A 266 5.13 4.34 6.15
N VAL A 267 4.95 3.02 6.12
CA VAL A 267 4.29 2.25 7.17
C VAL A 267 5.23 2.03 8.37
N SER A 268 6.51 1.71 8.13
CA SER A 268 7.48 1.43 9.19
C SER A 268 7.80 2.61 10.09
N GLN A 269 7.50 3.84 9.66
CA GLN A 269 7.62 5.04 10.50
C GLN A 269 6.48 5.18 11.53
N LYS A 270 5.45 4.33 11.46
CA LYS A 270 4.24 4.42 12.28
C LYS A 270 4.05 3.17 13.14
N PRO A 271 4.44 3.22 14.44
CA PRO A 271 4.44 2.02 15.30
C PRO A 271 3.04 1.45 15.53
N GLU A 272 2.00 2.28 15.68
CA GLU A 272 0.63 1.80 15.88
C GLU A 272 0.07 1.07 14.66
N LEU A 273 0.38 1.58 13.46
CA LEU A 273 -0.02 0.92 12.22
C LEU A 273 0.74 -0.40 12.06
N MET A 274 2.05 -0.42 12.34
CA MET A 274 2.84 -1.65 12.35
C MET A 274 2.27 -2.70 13.30
N ARG A 275 1.88 -2.30 14.52
CA ARG A 275 1.23 -3.20 15.48
C ARG A 275 -0.06 -3.80 14.92
N LYS A 276 -0.88 -3.03 14.21
CA LYS A 276 -2.10 -3.54 13.58
C LYS A 276 -1.80 -4.50 12.43
N ILE A 277 -0.80 -4.20 11.61
CA ILE A 277 -0.37 -5.09 10.51
C ILE A 277 0.15 -6.42 11.06
N ARG A 278 0.93 -6.39 12.14
CA ARG A 278 1.38 -7.59 12.83
C ARG A 278 0.22 -8.44 13.36
N ASN A 279 -0.89 -7.81 13.74
CA ASN A 279 -2.10 -8.50 14.24
C ASN A 279 -3.04 -8.99 13.13
N ILE A 280 -2.67 -8.86 11.86
CA ILE A 280 -3.47 -9.40 10.75
C ILE A 280 -3.55 -10.91 10.89
N GLN A 281 -4.78 -11.42 10.77
CA GLN A 281 -5.10 -12.84 10.80
C GLN A 281 -4.73 -13.48 9.47
N VAL A 282 -3.88 -14.50 9.50
CA VAL A 282 -3.46 -15.26 8.32
C VAL A 282 -3.70 -16.75 8.51
N PRO A 283 -3.92 -17.51 7.42
CA PRO A 283 -4.01 -18.95 7.49
C PRO A 283 -2.72 -19.53 8.03
N SER A 284 -2.87 -20.46 8.97
CA SER A 284 -1.77 -21.23 9.54
C SER A 284 -1.98 -22.71 9.26
N GLY A 285 -0.91 -23.50 9.35
CA GLY A 285 -0.98 -24.96 9.22
C GLY A 285 -1.91 -25.66 10.22
N THR A 286 -2.48 -24.92 11.19
CA THR A 286 -3.42 -25.40 12.21
C THR A 286 -4.89 -25.38 11.79
N SER A 287 -5.21 -25.07 10.52
CA SER A 287 -6.56 -24.81 9.99
C SER A 287 -7.27 -23.57 10.57
N ASP A 288 -6.73 -22.99 11.64
CA ASP A 288 -7.20 -21.73 12.22
C ASP A 288 -6.41 -20.53 11.68
N LEU A 289 -7.06 -19.36 11.73
CA LEU A 289 -6.42 -18.07 11.49
C LEU A 289 -5.63 -17.65 12.73
N ARG A 290 -4.41 -17.15 12.52
CA ARG A 290 -3.53 -16.66 13.58
C ARG A 290 -2.97 -15.27 13.24
N PRO A 291 -2.72 -14.40 14.24
CA PRO A 291 -1.99 -13.17 14.02
C PRO A 291 -0.61 -13.45 13.43
N LEU A 292 -0.15 -12.65 12.46
CA LEU A 292 1.19 -12.81 11.85
C LEU A 292 2.31 -12.93 12.89
N TRP A 293 2.29 -12.10 13.94
CA TRP A 293 3.36 -12.11 14.96
C TRP A 293 3.40 -13.38 15.82
N GLU A 294 2.32 -14.18 15.86
CA GLU A 294 2.26 -15.47 16.57
C GLU A 294 2.60 -16.67 15.66
N THR A 295 3.02 -16.42 14.42
CA THR A 295 3.28 -17.48 13.43
C THR A 295 4.77 -17.69 13.16
N TYR A 296 5.09 -18.87 12.61
CA TYR A 296 6.44 -19.27 12.25
C TYR A 296 6.61 -19.43 10.75
N MET A 297 7.79 -19.07 10.25
CA MET A 297 8.19 -19.37 8.88
C MET A 297 8.33 -20.90 8.70
N PRO A 298 7.83 -21.50 7.61
CA PRO A 298 7.90 -22.95 7.37
C PRO A 298 9.28 -23.40 6.88
N PHE A 299 10.35 -22.95 7.52
CA PHE A 299 11.69 -23.40 7.20
C PHE A 299 11.88 -24.87 7.58
N LYS A 300 12.57 -25.63 6.72
CA LYS A 300 12.83 -27.06 6.92
C LYS A 300 13.56 -27.40 8.22
N HIS A 301 14.37 -26.49 8.76
CA HIS A 301 15.03 -26.72 10.05
C HIS A 301 14.04 -26.60 11.21
N LEU A 302 13.14 -25.60 11.20
CA LEU A 302 12.09 -25.45 12.22
C LEU A 302 11.06 -26.58 12.16
N GLN A 303 10.66 -27.00 10.94
CA GLN A 303 9.77 -28.14 10.76
C GLN A 303 10.37 -29.43 11.34
N ARG A 304 11.67 -29.70 11.05
CA ARG A 304 12.38 -30.85 11.65
C ARG A 304 12.43 -30.74 13.16
N ARG A 305 12.70 -29.55 13.69
CA ARG A 305 12.75 -29.29 15.13
C ARG A 305 11.42 -29.56 15.81
N CYS A 306 10.31 -29.12 15.23
CA CYS A 306 8.98 -29.41 15.73
C CYS A 306 8.70 -30.92 15.70
N LEU A 307 9.07 -31.63 14.63
CA LEU A 307 8.87 -33.08 14.49
C LEU A 307 9.70 -33.94 15.47
N GLU A 308 10.74 -33.38 16.11
CA GLU A 308 11.48 -34.08 17.17
C GLU A 308 10.62 -34.28 18.43
N PHE A 309 9.69 -33.34 18.70
CA PHE A 309 8.88 -33.32 19.92
C PHE A 309 7.38 -33.46 19.66
N MET A 310 6.89 -33.02 18.51
CA MET A 310 5.48 -33.02 18.15
C MET A 310 5.13 -34.17 17.21
N LYS A 311 3.91 -34.68 17.32
CA LYS A 311 3.38 -35.65 16.36
C LYS A 311 2.95 -34.94 15.06
N PRO A 312 2.94 -35.63 13.91
CA PRO A 312 2.49 -35.05 12.64
C PRO A 312 1.06 -34.51 12.63
N ASN A 313 0.21 -34.95 13.55
CA ASN A 313 -1.18 -34.52 13.70
C ASN A 313 -1.37 -33.43 14.77
N GLU A 314 -0.31 -33.03 15.48
CA GLU A 314 -0.36 -31.92 16.44
C GLU A 314 -0.17 -30.60 15.68
N PRO A 315 -1.11 -29.64 15.78
CA PRO A 315 -1.04 -28.39 15.05
C PRO A 315 0.10 -27.51 15.55
N PHE A 316 0.89 -26.92 14.63
CA PHE A 316 1.87 -25.88 14.92
C PHE A 316 1.67 -24.69 13.96
N PRO A 317 1.81 -23.42 14.40
CA PRO A 317 1.38 -22.23 13.68
C PRO A 317 2.39 -21.80 12.60
N PHE A 318 2.75 -22.72 11.71
CA PHE A 318 3.48 -22.36 10.49
C PHE A 318 2.57 -21.55 9.56
N VAL A 319 3.10 -20.47 8.98
CA VAL A 319 2.40 -19.68 7.97
C VAL A 319 2.06 -20.55 6.77
N ASP A 320 0.80 -20.54 6.35
CA ASP A 320 0.35 -21.24 5.15
C ASP A 320 0.38 -20.30 3.93
N PHE A 321 1.13 -20.69 2.91
CA PHE A 321 1.25 -19.97 1.64
C PHE A 321 0.36 -20.56 0.54
N GLY A 322 -0.45 -21.57 0.84
CA GLY A 322 -1.29 -22.34 -0.08
C GLY A 322 -0.51 -23.31 -0.99
N THR A 323 0.74 -22.96 -1.32
CA THR A 323 1.71 -23.83 -1.99
C THR A 323 3.01 -23.81 -1.23
N GLU A 324 3.70 -24.96 -1.16
CA GLU A 324 4.95 -25.07 -0.44
C GLU A 324 6.01 -24.14 -1.08
N PRO A 325 6.45 -23.08 -0.38
CA PRO A 325 7.36 -22.11 -0.96
C PRO A 325 8.78 -22.68 -1.03
N SER A 326 9.54 -22.27 -2.05
CA SER A 326 10.96 -22.61 -2.12
C SER A 326 11.74 -21.91 -0.99
N THR A 327 12.90 -22.47 -0.59
CA THR A 327 13.75 -21.81 0.41
C THR A 327 14.27 -20.44 -0.08
N ASP A 328 14.47 -20.26 -1.39
CA ASP A 328 14.85 -18.96 -1.96
C ASP A 328 13.70 -17.94 -1.84
N ASP A 329 12.45 -18.38 -2.06
CA ASP A 329 11.28 -17.51 -1.87
C ASP A 329 11.13 -17.08 -0.41
N LEU A 330 11.27 -18.01 0.53
CA LEU A 330 11.19 -17.71 1.97
C LEU A 330 12.24 -16.68 2.40
N THR A 331 13.44 -16.74 1.81
CA THR A 331 14.55 -15.85 2.19
C THR A 331 14.58 -14.53 1.43
N ARG A 332 14.04 -14.46 0.20
CA ARG A 332 14.06 -13.25 -0.64
C ARG A 332 12.69 -12.58 -0.73
N LYS A 333 11.68 -13.30 -1.20
CA LYS A 333 10.33 -12.76 -1.43
C LYS A 333 9.62 -12.47 -0.12
N TRP A 334 9.75 -13.37 0.85
CA TRP A 334 9.05 -13.33 2.13
C TRP A 334 9.91 -12.84 3.30
N ALA A 335 11.08 -12.26 3.01
CA ALA A 335 12.02 -11.78 4.03
C ALA A 335 11.37 -10.79 5.01
N PHE A 336 10.51 -9.91 4.48
CA PHE A 336 9.83 -8.88 5.24
C PHE A 336 8.92 -9.42 6.35
N LEU A 337 8.42 -10.65 6.24
CA LEU A 337 7.58 -11.27 7.27
C LEU A 337 8.32 -11.39 8.60
N TYR A 338 9.56 -11.87 8.58
CA TYR A 338 10.37 -12.04 9.80
C TYR A 338 11.25 -10.83 10.12
N GLN A 339 11.52 -9.95 9.14
CA GLN A 339 12.29 -8.72 9.37
C GLN A 339 11.43 -7.62 9.99
N ASP A 340 10.20 -7.44 9.47
CA ASP A 340 9.38 -6.27 9.80
C ASP A 340 8.10 -6.64 10.56
N LEU A 341 7.50 -7.78 10.22
CA LEU A 341 6.17 -8.19 10.71
C LEU A 341 6.20 -9.17 11.89
N GLY A 342 7.39 -9.52 12.39
CA GLY A 342 7.54 -10.32 13.60
C GLY A 342 7.19 -11.80 13.46
N VAL A 343 7.12 -12.33 12.24
CA VAL A 343 7.00 -13.78 12.03
C VAL A 343 8.30 -14.46 12.48
N SER A 344 8.20 -15.47 13.34
CA SER A 344 9.37 -16.13 13.91
C SER A 344 10.11 -17.00 12.88
N LYS A 345 11.44 -16.97 12.92
CA LYS A 345 12.30 -17.77 12.03
C LYS A 345 13.45 -18.50 12.72
N ASN A 346 13.62 -18.32 14.02
CA ASN A 346 14.77 -18.82 14.75
C ASN A 346 14.40 -20.07 15.55
N ASP A 347 15.38 -20.96 15.74
CA ASP A 347 15.32 -22.05 16.71
C ASP A 347 15.89 -21.53 18.03
N ASP A 348 15.04 -20.84 18.78
CA ASP A 348 15.38 -20.19 20.05
C ASP A 348 14.49 -20.69 21.20
N LEU A 349 14.68 -20.10 22.38
CA LEU A 349 13.89 -20.43 23.55
C LEU A 349 12.38 -20.22 23.33
N GLY A 350 12.00 -19.24 22.52
CA GLY A 350 10.61 -18.96 22.16
C GLY A 350 9.99 -20.12 21.39
N LEU A 351 10.71 -20.65 20.39
CA LEU A 351 10.26 -21.84 19.66
C LEU A 351 10.01 -23.03 20.61
N LEU A 352 10.92 -23.29 21.54
CA LEU A 352 10.78 -24.40 22.49
C LEU A 352 9.55 -24.22 23.39
N LEU A 353 9.32 -22.98 23.87
CA LEU A 353 8.15 -22.65 24.69
C LEU A 353 6.84 -22.81 23.91
N ASP A 354 6.81 -22.37 22.65
CA ASP A 354 5.63 -22.54 21.79
C ASP A 354 5.39 -24.02 21.48
N ILE A 355 6.44 -24.80 21.18
CA ILE A 355 6.31 -26.27 21.02
C ILE A 355 5.65 -26.89 22.26
N LEU A 356 6.06 -26.50 23.47
CA LEU A 356 5.44 -26.97 24.71
C LEU A 356 3.96 -26.58 24.80
N SER A 357 3.62 -25.32 24.49
CA SER A 357 2.24 -24.83 24.49
C SER A 357 1.36 -25.61 23.52
N TYR A 358 1.81 -25.80 22.27
CA TYR A 358 1.06 -26.52 21.26
C TYR A 358 0.93 -28.02 21.55
N ILE A 359 1.95 -28.66 22.16
CA ILE A 359 1.82 -30.04 22.65
C ILE A 359 0.74 -30.13 23.72
N GLN A 360 0.68 -29.18 24.65
CA GLN A 360 -0.33 -29.15 25.70
C GLN A 360 -1.74 -28.92 25.13
N GLU A 361 -1.90 -27.92 24.26
CA GLU A 361 -3.19 -27.61 23.61
C GLU A 361 -3.75 -28.82 22.85
N ALA A 362 -2.87 -29.56 22.15
CA ALA A 362 -3.26 -30.76 21.41
C ALA A 362 -3.54 -31.98 22.29
N ASN A 363 -3.08 -31.98 23.55
CA ASN A 363 -3.19 -33.12 24.46
C ASN A 363 -3.70 -32.69 25.85
N PRO A 364 -4.93 -32.15 25.98
CA PRO A 364 -5.43 -31.59 27.23
C PRO A 364 -5.54 -32.62 28.36
N ASP A 365 -5.78 -33.89 28.03
CA ASP A 365 -5.90 -35.00 28.98
C ASP A 365 -4.54 -35.56 29.46
N GLY A 366 -3.43 -34.94 29.05
CA GLY A 366 -2.08 -35.37 29.42
C GLY A 366 -1.42 -36.30 28.39
N LEU A 367 -0.21 -36.74 28.71
CA LEU A 367 0.68 -37.45 27.80
C LEU A 367 0.99 -38.88 28.26
N SER A 368 1.25 -39.78 27.32
CA SER A 368 1.76 -41.12 27.62
C SER A 368 3.19 -41.07 28.17
N SER A 369 3.65 -42.12 28.86
CA SER A 369 5.00 -42.14 29.47
C SER A 369 6.12 -41.92 28.46
N HIS A 370 6.00 -42.44 27.24
CA HIS A 370 6.97 -42.17 26.16
C HIS A 370 7.01 -40.67 25.81
N ARG A 371 5.84 -40.05 25.66
CA ARG A 371 5.71 -38.63 25.30
C ARG A 371 6.21 -37.73 26.43
N CYS A 372 5.99 -38.11 27.69
CA CYS A 372 6.59 -37.42 28.84
C CYS A 372 8.12 -37.52 28.85
N ARG A 373 8.71 -38.62 28.35
CA ARG A 373 10.17 -38.73 28.19
C ARG A 373 10.68 -37.80 27.08
N ASP A 374 10.00 -37.69 25.95
CA ASP A 374 10.34 -36.72 24.90
C ASP A 374 10.26 -35.28 25.45
N LEU A 375 9.23 -34.99 26.25
CA LEU A 375 9.07 -33.70 26.92
C LEU A 375 10.15 -33.42 27.97
N ALA A 376 10.65 -34.45 28.66
CA ALA A 376 11.79 -34.32 29.57
C ALA A 376 13.06 -33.86 28.83
N ARG A 377 13.24 -34.30 27.58
CA ARG A 377 14.33 -33.79 26.73
C ARG A 377 14.09 -32.33 26.34
N LEU A 378 12.84 -31.97 26.01
CA LEU A 378 12.49 -30.58 25.71
C LEU A 378 12.82 -29.64 26.89
N TYR A 379 12.51 -30.01 28.13
CA TYR A 379 12.89 -29.23 29.31
C TYR A 379 14.41 -29.12 29.49
N CYS A 380 15.16 -30.19 29.22
CA CYS A 380 16.63 -30.14 29.25
C CYS A 380 17.18 -29.14 28.23
N GLU A 381 16.59 -29.11 27.02
CA GLU A 381 16.99 -28.18 25.97
C GLU A 381 16.61 -26.74 26.30
N MET A 382 15.47 -26.51 26.93
CA MET A 382 15.10 -25.18 27.44
C MET A 382 16.10 -24.67 28.48
N GLU A 383 16.53 -25.50 29.43
CA GLU A 383 17.58 -25.11 30.40
C GLU A 383 18.92 -24.86 29.71
N ALA A 384 19.27 -25.66 28.71
CA ALA A 384 20.49 -25.44 27.93
C ALA A 384 20.43 -24.11 27.15
N ALA A 385 19.29 -23.79 26.54
CA ALA A 385 19.06 -22.53 25.85
C ALA A 385 19.07 -21.34 26.83
N CYS A 386 18.47 -21.47 28.01
CA CYS A 386 18.56 -20.46 29.07
C CYS A 386 20.02 -20.25 29.52
N ALA A 387 20.78 -21.32 29.71
CA ALA A 387 22.17 -21.25 30.13
C ALA A 387 23.10 -20.65 29.07
N ALA A 388 22.75 -20.79 27.78
CA ALA A 388 23.47 -20.22 26.66
C ALA A 388 23.07 -18.77 26.32
N SER A 389 21.98 -18.26 26.91
CA SER A 389 21.54 -16.86 26.76
C SER A 389 22.57 -15.88 27.31
N GLU A 390 22.61 -14.67 26.74
CA GLU A 390 23.41 -13.55 27.28
C GLU A 390 22.95 -13.16 28.69
N GLU A 391 21.65 -13.32 28.97
CA GLU A 391 21.03 -13.09 30.28
C GLU A 391 20.33 -14.37 30.77
N PRO A 392 21.05 -15.30 31.42
CA PRO A 392 20.49 -16.58 31.84
C PRO A 392 19.38 -16.49 32.89
N GLU A 393 19.42 -15.48 33.77
CA GLU A 393 18.41 -15.29 34.82
C GLU A 393 17.09 -14.79 34.22
N SER A 394 17.15 -13.73 33.39
CA SER A 394 16.00 -13.22 32.63
C SER A 394 15.34 -14.31 31.78
N ALA A 395 16.13 -15.13 31.07
CA ALA A 395 15.63 -16.22 30.26
C ALA A 395 14.88 -17.29 31.10
N ARG A 396 15.44 -17.65 32.26
CA ARG A 396 14.79 -18.60 33.20
C ARG A 396 13.49 -18.03 33.77
N ASP A 397 13.44 -16.74 34.07
CA ASP A 397 12.23 -16.10 34.59
C ASP A 397 11.12 -16.05 33.53
N ILE A 398 11.46 -15.79 32.26
CA ILE A 398 10.52 -15.89 31.13
C ILE A 398 9.97 -17.31 31.01
N CYS A 399 10.85 -18.33 30.99
CA CYS A 399 10.40 -19.73 30.99
C CYS A 399 9.48 -20.05 32.17
N ARG A 400 9.81 -19.56 33.37
CA ARG A 400 9.00 -19.80 34.56
C ARG A 400 7.62 -19.22 34.41
N SER A 401 7.51 -17.94 34.04
CA SER A 401 6.23 -17.27 33.86
C SER A 401 5.38 -18.01 32.84
N PHE A 402 5.96 -18.32 31.68
CA PHE A 402 5.25 -18.99 30.59
C PHE A 402 4.74 -20.38 30.99
N ILE A 403 5.60 -21.24 31.56
CA ILE A 403 5.23 -22.59 31.99
C ILE A 403 4.14 -22.54 33.08
N GLN A 404 4.22 -21.56 33.99
CA GLN A 404 3.21 -21.36 35.03
C GLN A 404 1.86 -20.98 34.44
N ASP A 405 1.84 -20.07 33.45
CA ASP A 405 0.62 -19.57 32.81
C ASP A 405 -0.10 -20.68 32.04
N ILE A 406 0.63 -21.50 31.29
CA ILE A 406 0.04 -22.59 30.51
C ILE A 406 -0.25 -23.84 31.37
N LYS A 407 0.32 -23.98 32.58
CA LYS A 407 0.38 -25.25 33.36
C LYS A 407 1.16 -26.34 32.63
N GLY A 408 2.31 -25.95 32.09
CA GLY A 408 3.07 -26.72 31.10
C GLY A 408 3.90 -27.86 31.67
N VAL A 409 3.56 -28.45 32.83
CA VAL A 409 4.28 -29.62 33.34
C VAL A 409 3.44 -30.88 33.22
N ALA A 410 3.89 -31.82 32.40
CA ALA A 410 3.23 -33.12 32.23
C ALA A 410 3.66 -34.15 33.30
N ILE A 411 2.68 -34.82 33.89
CA ILE A 411 2.88 -36.01 34.72
C ILE A 411 2.48 -37.25 33.91
N PRO A 412 3.37 -38.26 33.80
CA PRO A 412 3.04 -39.53 33.15
C PRO A 412 1.94 -40.28 33.94
N PRO A 413 1.30 -41.30 33.35
CA PRO A 413 0.38 -42.15 34.09
C PRO A 413 1.11 -42.86 35.25
N ILE A 414 0.62 -42.67 36.48
CA ILE A 414 1.15 -43.25 37.73
C ILE A 414 0.07 -44.19 38.30
N PRO A 415 0.40 -45.27 39.03
CA PRO A 415 -0.61 -46.14 39.63
C PRO A 415 -1.69 -45.35 40.42
N GLY A 416 -2.95 -45.48 40.01
CA GLY A 416 -4.10 -44.78 40.61
C GLY A 416 -4.44 -43.41 40.03
N HIS A 417 -3.62 -42.86 39.13
CA HIS A 417 -3.86 -41.57 38.49
C HIS A 417 -3.54 -41.60 36.98
N GLY A 418 -4.47 -41.09 36.16
CA GLY A 418 -4.23 -40.88 34.73
C GLY A 418 -3.14 -39.83 34.46
N PRO A 419 -2.67 -39.74 33.21
CA PRO A 419 -1.78 -38.66 32.80
C PRO A 419 -2.48 -37.31 33.00
N ARG A 420 -1.70 -36.26 33.30
CA ARG A 420 -2.26 -34.91 33.50
C ARG A 420 -1.21 -33.82 33.39
N TRP A 421 -1.67 -32.61 33.08
CA TRP A 421 -0.89 -31.38 33.19
C TRP A 421 -1.06 -30.75 34.57
N VAL A 422 0.03 -30.24 35.14
CA VAL A 422 0.05 -29.62 36.47
C VAL A 422 0.78 -28.28 36.45
N SER A 423 0.39 -27.40 37.39
CA SER A 423 1.09 -26.14 37.62
C SER A 423 2.32 -26.33 38.50
N LEU A 424 3.28 -25.41 38.43
CA LEU A 424 4.50 -25.44 39.25
C LEU A 424 4.18 -25.39 40.75
N ALA A 425 3.05 -24.78 41.13
CA ALA A 425 2.60 -24.68 42.52
C ALA A 425 2.23 -26.02 43.17
N GLN A 426 1.89 -27.05 42.39
CA GLN A 426 1.43 -28.37 42.87
C GLN A 426 2.59 -29.36 43.04
N CYS A 427 3.82 -28.89 42.90
CA CYS A 427 4.95 -29.75 42.64
C CYS A 427 6.18 -29.40 43.48
N SER A 428 6.97 -30.43 43.79
CA SER A 428 8.23 -30.29 44.52
C SER A 428 9.23 -31.31 44.02
N TRP A 429 10.46 -30.86 43.72
CA TRP A 429 11.52 -31.73 43.20
C TRP A 429 11.86 -32.89 44.15
N ASP A 430 12.12 -32.58 45.44
CA ASP A 430 12.41 -33.57 46.50
C ASP A 430 11.25 -33.71 47.52
N GLY A 431 10.00 -33.66 47.05
CA GLY A 431 8.84 -33.81 47.95
C GLY A 431 8.73 -35.20 48.58
N PRO A 432 8.20 -35.32 49.82
CA PRO A 432 7.93 -36.62 50.42
C PRO A 432 6.88 -37.39 49.61
N THR A 433 7.15 -38.66 49.28
CA THR A 433 6.32 -39.55 48.45
C THR A 433 4.93 -39.84 49.05
N SER A 434 4.67 -39.42 50.29
CA SER A 434 3.52 -39.78 51.11
C SER A 434 2.49 -38.65 51.32
N THR A 435 2.63 -37.49 50.66
CA THR A 435 1.65 -36.39 50.81
C THR A 435 0.67 -36.28 49.65
N THR A 436 -0.63 -36.25 49.96
CA THR A 436 -1.75 -36.20 48.99
C THR A 436 -1.80 -34.89 48.17
N SER A 437 -1.00 -33.87 48.54
CA SER A 437 -1.07 -32.52 47.97
C SER A 437 0.10 -32.12 47.06
N LYS A 438 1.24 -32.83 47.07
CA LYS A 438 2.42 -32.50 46.24
C LYS A 438 3.07 -33.76 45.68
N VAL A 439 3.28 -33.78 44.37
CA VAL A 439 3.94 -34.90 43.67
C VAL A 439 5.46 -34.72 43.74
N SER A 440 6.18 -35.80 44.11
CA SER A 440 7.64 -35.84 44.08
C SER A 440 8.14 -36.09 42.65
N TRP A 441 8.70 -35.06 42.02
CA TRP A 441 9.10 -35.15 40.62
C TRP A 441 10.32 -36.02 40.39
N ARG A 442 11.31 -35.98 41.29
CA ARG A 442 12.53 -36.77 41.15
C ARG A 442 12.22 -38.26 40.96
N HIS A 443 11.34 -38.81 41.80
CA HIS A 443 10.92 -40.22 41.71
C HIS A 443 10.17 -40.53 40.40
N VAL A 444 9.33 -39.61 39.90
CA VAL A 444 8.61 -39.78 38.63
C VAL A 444 9.57 -39.80 37.43
N TYR A 445 10.54 -38.88 37.37
CA TYR A 445 11.50 -38.82 36.27
C TYR A 445 12.56 -39.95 36.34
N GLU A 446 12.94 -40.37 37.56
CA GLU A 446 13.92 -41.43 37.80
C GLU A 446 13.32 -42.83 37.59
N GLU A 447 12.21 -43.16 38.27
CA GLU A 447 11.65 -44.53 38.26
C GLU A 447 10.64 -44.76 37.13
N THR A 448 9.83 -43.76 36.77
CA THR A 448 8.76 -43.94 35.76
C THR A 448 9.23 -43.60 34.36
N LEU A 449 10.08 -42.58 34.21
CA LEU A 449 10.59 -42.12 32.92
C LEU A 449 12.01 -42.58 32.62
N GLY A 450 12.72 -43.18 33.58
CA GLY A 450 14.05 -43.77 33.39
C GLY A 450 15.09 -42.80 32.83
N CYS A 451 15.06 -41.53 33.25
CA CYS A 451 16.04 -40.51 32.83
C CYS A 451 17.44 -40.85 33.36
N SER A 452 18.47 -40.52 32.58
CA SER A 452 19.86 -40.72 32.99
C SER A 452 20.25 -39.78 34.14
N PRO A 453 21.28 -40.10 34.94
CA PRO A 453 21.74 -39.23 36.04
C PRO A 453 22.11 -37.81 35.58
N ARG A 454 22.59 -37.66 34.34
CA ARG A 454 22.93 -36.37 33.75
C ARG A 454 21.69 -35.54 33.41
N GLU A 455 20.67 -36.16 32.82
CA GLU A 455 19.38 -35.51 32.56
C GLU A 455 18.69 -35.13 33.87
N LEU A 456 18.71 -36.01 34.87
CA LEU A 456 18.16 -35.72 36.20
C LEU A 456 18.85 -34.52 36.87
N ALA A 457 20.15 -34.33 36.69
CA ALA A 457 20.86 -33.15 37.19
C ALA A 457 20.42 -31.86 36.46
N ILE A 458 20.23 -31.91 35.15
CA ILE A 458 19.76 -30.77 34.35
C ILE A 458 18.30 -30.44 34.70
N LEU A 459 17.43 -31.45 34.78
CA LEU A 459 16.04 -31.30 35.20
C LEU A 459 15.94 -30.80 36.63
N SER A 460 16.79 -31.29 37.54
CA SER A 460 16.85 -30.78 38.92
C SER A 460 17.18 -29.30 38.93
N LYS A 461 18.15 -28.88 38.12
CA LYS A 461 18.47 -27.47 37.96
C LYS A 461 17.29 -26.71 37.36
N PHE A 462 16.72 -27.15 36.25
CA PHE A 462 15.59 -26.50 35.60
C PHE A 462 14.40 -26.33 36.55
N PHE A 463 13.93 -27.42 37.16
CA PHE A 463 12.77 -27.41 38.05
C PHE A 463 13.05 -26.74 39.39
N SER A 464 14.28 -26.82 39.94
CA SER A 464 14.61 -26.03 41.13
C SER A 464 14.54 -24.53 40.82
N HIS A 465 15.00 -24.07 39.67
CA HIS A 465 14.84 -22.67 39.25
C HIS A 465 13.37 -22.32 38.99
N LEU A 466 12.58 -23.21 38.40
CA LEU A 466 11.15 -23.00 38.21
C LEU A 466 10.37 -22.92 39.55
N CYS A 467 10.78 -23.70 40.55
CA CYS A 467 10.11 -23.77 41.86
C CYS A 467 10.66 -22.79 42.92
N SER A 468 11.84 -22.20 42.73
CA SER A 468 12.56 -21.43 43.78
C SER A 468 12.10 -19.98 44.00
N LEU A 469 10.87 -19.63 43.60
CA LEU A 469 10.19 -18.44 44.14
C LEU A 469 8.82 -18.80 44.74
N LYS A 470 8.87 -19.34 45.96
CA LYS A 470 7.91 -19.11 47.06
C LYS A 470 8.78 -19.01 48.33
N SER A 471 8.81 -17.92 49.09
CA SER A 471 7.71 -17.06 49.52
C SER A 471 8.17 -15.60 49.71
N VAL A 472 7.52 -14.65 49.03
CA VAL A 472 7.27 -13.33 49.63
C VAL A 472 5.76 -13.20 49.70
N GLU A 473 5.22 -13.57 50.86
CA GLU A 473 4.03 -12.90 51.42
C GLU A 473 4.52 -11.77 52.32
#